data_AF-A0AAT9LDI2-F1
#
_entry.id   AF-A0AAT9LDI2-F1
#
_cell.length_a   1.000
_cell.length_b   1.000
_cell.length_c   1.000
_cell.angle_alpha   90.00
_cell.angle_beta   90.00
_cell.angle_gamma   90.00
#
_symmetry.space_group_name_H-M   'P 1'
#
loop_
_entity.id
_entity.type
_entity.pdbx_description
1 polymer ?
#
loop_
_entity_poly.entity_id
_entity_poly.type
_entity_poly.pdbx_seq_one_letter_code
_entity_poly.pdbx_strand_id
1 'polypeptide(L)'
;MGPRYQAIASFLAQGPAWLRISLGQGMEAGFLVSSISPPSSAPQDAPFSSFRLEGPNGNQAFLQEEQITHIQPDGPQDGTSLHITLDTGLSIVLARDR
;
A
#
# COMPACT_ATOMS: atom_id res chain seq x y z
N MET A 1 10.27 -9.23 9.15
CA MET A 1 9.53 -8.29 8.30
C MET A 1 8.48 -9.09 7.54
N GLY A 2 7.23 -8.64 7.54
CA GLY A 2 6.16 -9.39 6.90
C GLY A 2 6.20 -9.31 5.36
N PRO A 3 5.74 -10.37 4.67
CA PRO A 3 5.85 -10.49 3.21
C PRO A 3 5.04 -9.42 2.47
N ARG A 4 3.98 -8.89 3.09
CA ARG A 4 3.08 -7.90 2.49
C ARG A 4 3.70 -6.51 2.51
N TYR A 5 4.28 -6.11 3.64
CA TYR A 5 5.12 -4.92 3.71
C TYR A 5 6.23 -4.95 2.65
N GLN A 6 6.94 -6.08 2.55
CA GLN A 6 8.07 -6.21 1.63
C GLN A 6 7.65 -6.03 0.16
N ALA A 7 6.48 -6.54 -0.23
CA ALA A 7 5.94 -6.35 -1.58
C ALA A 7 5.67 -4.86 -1.89
N ILE A 8 5.02 -4.15 -0.97
CA ILE A 8 4.70 -2.72 -1.13
C ILE A 8 5.97 -1.87 -1.12
N ALA A 9 6.90 -2.15 -0.20
CA ALA A 9 8.18 -1.46 -0.14
C ALA A 9 9.02 -1.67 -1.41
N SER A 10 9.06 -2.90 -1.92
CA SER A 10 9.78 -3.22 -3.17
C SER A 10 9.15 -2.55 -4.39
N PHE A 11 7.82 -2.37 -4.38
CA PHE A 11 7.12 -1.61 -5.40
C PHE A 11 7.47 -0.11 -5.32
N LEU A 12 7.45 0.50 -4.14
CA LEU A 12 7.77 1.92 -3.98
C LEU A 12 9.27 2.24 -4.17
N ALA A 13 10.15 1.26 -3.96
CA ALA A 13 11.59 1.39 -4.23
C ALA A 13 11.92 1.63 -5.71
N GLN A 14 11.03 1.24 -6.63
CA GLN A 14 11.19 1.48 -8.07
C GLN A 14 10.73 2.87 -8.49
N GLY A 15 10.04 3.62 -7.61
CA GLY A 15 9.61 4.99 -7.85
C GLY A 15 8.28 5.35 -7.16
N PRO A 16 7.92 6.64 -7.12
CA PRO A 16 6.65 7.11 -6.58
C PRO A 16 5.45 6.49 -7.30
N ALA A 17 4.35 6.30 -6.57
CA ALA A 17 3.13 5.72 -7.11
C ALA A 17 1.88 6.43 -6.59
N TRP A 18 0.86 6.56 -7.41
CA TRP A 18 -0.45 7.05 -6.99
C TRP A 18 -1.18 5.97 -6.19
N LEU A 19 -1.48 6.29 -4.93
CA LEU A 19 -2.44 5.55 -4.13
C LEU A 19 -3.84 5.94 -4.58
N ARG A 20 -4.65 4.95 -4.92
CA ARG A 20 -6.06 5.08 -5.26
C ARG A 20 -6.85 4.17 -4.34
N ILE A 21 -7.81 4.75 -3.62
CA ILE A 21 -8.67 4.07 -2.65
C ILE A 21 -10.08 4.14 -3.20
N SER A 22 -10.64 2.99 -3.54
CA SER A 22 -12.04 2.90 -3.97
C SER A 22 -12.95 2.95 -2.74
N LEU A 23 -13.73 4.03 -2.60
CA LEU A 23 -14.64 4.24 -1.45
C LEU A 23 -16.08 3.77 -1.74
N GLY A 24 -16.35 3.28 -2.95
CA GLY A 24 -17.67 2.86 -3.42
C GLY A 24 -18.43 3.98 -4.13
N GLN A 25 -19.52 3.63 -4.84
CA GLN A 25 -20.39 4.57 -5.58
C GLN A 25 -19.67 5.52 -6.55
N GLY A 26 -18.56 5.07 -7.16
CA GLY A 26 -17.75 5.88 -8.07
C GLY A 26 -16.87 6.93 -7.38
N MET A 27 -16.82 6.96 -6.05
CA MET A 27 -15.91 7.82 -5.30
C MET A 27 -14.54 7.16 -5.15
N GLU A 28 -13.51 7.91 -5.51
CA GLU A 28 -12.11 7.54 -5.35
C GLU A 28 -11.38 8.63 -4.57
N ALA A 29 -10.60 8.23 -3.57
CA ALA A 29 -9.65 9.10 -2.91
C ALA A 29 -8.24 8.66 -3.27
N GLY A 30 -7.31 9.60 -3.46
CA GLY A 30 -5.96 9.24 -3.81
C GLY A 30 -4.96 10.34 -3.62
N PHE A 31 -3.70 9.93 -3.46
CA PHE A 31 -2.56 10.83 -3.38
C PHE A 31 -1.29 10.14 -3.87
N LEU A 32 -0.31 10.93 -4.29
CA LEU A 32 0.99 10.43 -4.68
C LEU A 32 1.75 9.93 -3.44
N VAL A 33 2.13 8.67 -3.43
CA VAL A 33 3.00 8.06 -2.42
C VAL A 33 4.43 8.11 -2.91
N SER A 34 5.27 8.82 -2.16
CA SER A 34 6.71 8.97 -2.44
C SER A 34 7.58 8.09 -1.56
N SER A 35 7.10 7.70 -0.39
CA SER A 35 7.83 6.86 0.56
C SER A 35 6.90 5.98 1.39
N ILE A 36 7.47 4.94 1.97
CA ILE A 36 6.85 4.08 2.95
C ILE A 36 7.69 4.14 4.23
N SER A 37 7.04 4.32 5.37
CA SER A 37 7.75 4.30 6.66
C SER A 37 8.29 2.90 6.92
N PRO A 38 9.39 2.75 7.69
CA PRO A 38 9.73 1.45 8.25
C PRO A 38 8.51 0.88 9.01
N PRO A 39 8.37 -0.45 9.07
CA PRO A 39 7.34 -1.06 9.90
C PRO A 39 7.56 -0.58 11.33
N SER A 40 6.47 -0.23 12.01
CA SER A 40 6.51 0.07 13.44
C SER A 40 7.17 -1.10 14.16
N SER A 41 8.01 -0.80 15.16
CA SER A 41 8.62 -1.81 16.02
C SER A 41 7.50 -2.53 16.76
N ALA A 42 6.98 -3.57 16.13
CA ALA A 42 6.01 -4.43 16.75
C ALA A 42 6.73 -5.15 17.91
N PRO A 43 6.07 -5.40 19.04
CA PRO A 43 6.64 -6.25 20.08
C PRO A 43 7.11 -7.58 19.45
N GLN A 44 8.16 -8.20 20.01
CA GLN A 44 8.84 -9.38 19.41
C GLN A 44 7.91 -10.52 18.95
N ASP A 45 6.67 -10.55 19.45
CA ASP A 45 5.63 -11.55 19.18
C ASP A 45 4.48 -11.09 18.25
N ALA A 46 4.52 -9.88 17.70
CA ALA A 46 3.43 -9.41 16.84
C ALA A 46 3.55 -10.03 15.43
N PRO A 47 2.56 -10.84 14.99
CA PRO A 47 2.59 -11.48 13.69
C PRO A 47 2.43 -10.49 12.52
N PHE A 48 2.02 -9.26 12.81
CA PHE A 48 1.71 -8.24 11.82
C PHE A 48 2.44 -6.94 12.13
N SER A 49 2.97 -6.31 11.09
CA SER A 49 3.58 -4.98 11.17
C SER A 49 2.58 -3.90 10.73
N SER A 50 2.70 -2.70 11.29
CA SER A 50 1.98 -1.52 10.80
C SER A 50 2.95 -0.54 10.16
N PHE A 51 2.54 0.12 9.08
CA PHE A 51 3.37 1.05 8.33
C PHE A 51 2.54 2.17 7.71
N ARG A 52 3.20 3.25 7.30
CA ARG A 52 2.58 4.41 6.66
C ARG A 52 3.04 4.55 5.23
N LEU A 53 2.11 4.85 4.35
CA LEU A 53 2.39 5.41 3.03
C LEU A 53 2.39 6.92 3.15
N GLU A 54 3.44 7.56 2.67
CA GLU A 54 3.69 8.99 2.82
C GLU A 54 3.66 9.68 1.46
N GLY A 55 2.92 10.78 1.38
CA GLY A 55 2.80 11.62 0.21
C GLY A 55 3.11 13.09 0.50
N PRO A 56 3.09 13.95 -0.54
CA PRO A 56 3.36 15.37 -0.38
C PRO A 56 2.28 16.06 0.45
N ASN A 57 2.63 17.21 1.03
CA ASN A 57 1.73 18.08 1.81
C ASN A 57 1.15 17.42 3.09
N GLY A 58 1.83 16.42 3.65
CA GLY A 58 1.39 15.72 4.86
C GLY A 58 0.30 14.67 4.63
N ASN A 59 0.00 14.34 3.37
CA ASN A 59 -0.87 13.22 3.05
C ASN A 59 -0.22 11.91 3.50
N GLN A 60 -0.97 11.11 4.25
CA GLN A 60 -0.50 9.83 4.75
C GLN A 60 -1.64 8.82 4.84
N ALA A 61 -1.33 7.56 4.57
CA ALA A 61 -2.25 6.44 4.76
C ALA A 61 -1.60 5.41 5.68
N PHE A 62 -2.29 5.04 6.75
CA PHE A 62 -1.84 4.00 7.67
C PHE A 62 -2.37 2.65 7.18
N LEU A 63 -1.47 1.67 7.06
CA LEU A 63 -1.80 0.30 6.70
C LEU A 63 -1.32 -0.64 7.80
N GLN A 64 -2.21 -1.50 8.25
CA GLN A 64 -1.89 -2.61 9.12
C GLN A 64 -1.77 -3.86 8.28
N GLU A 65 -0.68 -4.59 8.44
CA GLU A 65 -0.45 -5.80 7.65
C GLU A 65 -1.52 -6.87 7.90
N GLU A 66 -2.11 -6.91 9.10
CA GLU A 66 -3.24 -7.79 9.44
C GLU A 66 -4.46 -7.54 8.56
N GLN A 67 -4.68 -6.27 8.18
CA GLN A 67 -5.82 -5.86 7.39
C GLN A 67 -5.64 -6.22 5.92
N ILE A 68 -4.40 -6.40 5.47
CA ILE A 68 -4.13 -6.73 4.07
C ILE A 68 -4.39 -8.22 3.85
N THR A 69 -5.48 -8.54 3.17
CA THR A 69 -5.85 -9.94 2.86
C THR A 69 -5.13 -10.44 1.63
N HIS A 70 -4.97 -9.59 0.61
CA HIS A 70 -4.37 -9.96 -0.66
C HIS A 70 -3.52 -8.83 -1.24
N ILE A 71 -2.39 -9.21 -1.85
CA ILE A 71 -1.56 -8.33 -2.68
C ILE A 71 -1.38 -9.00 -4.02
N GLN A 72 -1.80 -8.32 -5.08
CA GLN A 72 -1.68 -8.79 -6.45
C GLN A 72 -0.96 -7.72 -7.28
N PRO A 73 0.25 -7.99 -7.79
CA PRO A 73 0.80 -7.17 -8.87
C PRO A 73 -0.09 -7.34 -10.10
N ASP A 74 -0.46 -6.24 -10.76
CA ASP A 74 -1.19 -6.32 -12.02
C ASP A 74 -0.20 -6.52 -13.18
N GLY A 75 -0.47 -7.55 -13.99
CA GLY A 75 0.24 -7.80 -15.24
C GLY A 75 1.39 -8.81 -15.17
N PRO A 76 1.73 -9.42 -16.32
CA PRO A 76 2.72 -10.51 -16.38
C PRO A 76 4.18 -10.05 -16.26
N GLN A 77 4.51 -8.76 -16.40
CA GLN A 77 5.92 -8.32 -16.49
C GLN A 77 6.30 -6.92 -15.97
N ASP A 78 5.40 -6.02 -15.59
CA ASP A 78 5.81 -4.62 -15.33
C ASP A 78 5.20 -4.11 -14.04
N GLY A 79 6.03 -3.56 -13.16
CA GLY A 79 5.65 -2.96 -11.87
C GLY A 79 4.80 -1.70 -12.00
N THR A 80 3.80 -1.70 -12.87
CA THR A 80 2.96 -0.54 -13.17
C THR A 80 1.88 -0.35 -12.12
N SER A 81 1.31 -1.44 -11.58
CA SER A 81 0.39 -1.34 -10.46
C SER A 81 0.41 -2.52 -9.48
N LEU A 82 -0.01 -2.23 -8.25
CA LEU A 82 -0.09 -3.16 -7.13
C LEU A 82 -1.47 -3.02 -6.48
N HIS A 83 -2.29 -4.06 -6.61
CA HIS A 83 -3.60 -4.16 -5.99
C HIS A 83 -3.45 -4.72 -4.58
N ILE A 84 -4.06 -4.05 -3.60
CA ILE A 84 -4.03 -4.38 -2.20
C ILE A 84 -5.48 -4.47 -1.73
N THR A 85 -5.91 -5.66 -1.35
CA THR A 85 -7.26 -5.88 -0.79
C THR A 85 -7.18 -5.88 0.73
N LEU A 86 -8.09 -5.16 1.37
CA LEU A 86 -8.22 -5.12 2.82
C LEU A 86 -9.33 -6.06 3.31
N ASP A 87 -9.27 -6.48 4.57
CA ASP A 87 -10.27 -7.32 5.24
C ASP A 87 -11.65 -6.65 5.30
N THR A 88 -11.66 -5.31 5.31
CA THR A 88 -12.85 -4.46 5.25
C THR A 88 -13.59 -4.54 3.90
N GLY A 89 -13.03 -5.22 2.90
CA GLY A 89 -13.54 -5.26 1.54
C GLY A 89 -13.14 -4.04 0.69
N LEU A 90 -12.39 -3.09 1.26
CA LEU A 90 -11.82 -1.98 0.52
C LEU A 90 -10.65 -2.44 -0.35
N SER A 91 -10.52 -1.85 -1.53
CA SER A 91 -9.41 -2.07 -2.44
C SER A 91 -8.59 -0.79 -2.59
N ILE A 92 -7.29 -0.96 -2.41
CA ILE A 92 -6.27 0.07 -2.59
C ILE A 92 -5.43 -0.34 -3.79
N VAL A 93 -5.16 0.61 -4.68
CA VAL A 93 -4.28 0.40 -5.82
C VAL A 93 -3.12 1.39 -5.73
N LEU A 94 -1.89 0.89 -5.82
CA LEU A 94 -0.72 1.73 -6.07
C LEU A 94 -0.37 1.61 -7.55
N ALA A 95 -0.43 2.70 -8.31
CA ALA A 95 -0.11 2.67 -9.74
C ALA A 95 0.86 3.80 -10.14
N ARG A 96 1.77 3.53 -11.08
CA ARG A 96 2.75 4.51 -11.57
C ARG A 96 2.27 5.33 -12.77
N ASP A 97 1.03 5.10 -13.20
CA ASP A 97 0.44 5.72 -14.39
C ASP A 97 -0.81 6.54 -14.04
N ARG A 98 -1.06 7.57 -14.86
CA ARG A 98 -1.96 8.71 -14.59
C ARG A 98 -3.36 8.50 -15.14
#